data_AF-A0ABD5AZC5-F1
#
_entry.id   AF-A0ABD5AZC5-F1
#
_cell.length_a   1.000
_cell.length_b   1.000
_cell.length_c   1.000
_cell.angle_alpha   90.00
_cell.angle_beta   90.00
_cell.angle_gamma   90.00
#
_symmetry.space_group_name_H-M   'P 1'
#
loop_
_entity.id
_entity.type
_entity.pdbx_description
1 polymer ?
#
loop_
_entity_poly.entity_id
_entity_poly.type
_entity_poly.pdbx_seq_one_letter_code
_entity_poly.pdbx_strand_id
1 'polypeptide(L)'
;ADLVLLSIGFVGTETTVPHAFDIHTERNKIVANDTNYQTNHAKIFAAGDARRGQSLVVWAIKEGREVAHSVDQYLSKEVLV
;
A
#
# COMPACT_ATOMS: atom_id res chain seq x y z
N ALA A 1 -11.04 37.13 -1.71
CA ALA A 1 -10.32 36.37 -2.74
C ALA A 1 -11.35 35.52 -3.48
N ASP A 2 -11.30 35.50 -4.80
CA ASP A 2 -12.26 34.77 -5.64
C ASP A 2 -11.88 33.28 -5.82
N LEU A 3 -10.63 32.93 -5.52
CA LEU A 3 -10.12 31.56 -5.47
C LEU A 3 -8.92 31.46 -4.51
N VAL A 4 -8.85 30.36 -3.76
CA VAL A 4 -7.68 29.98 -2.95
C VAL A 4 -7.31 28.53 -3.28
N LEU A 5 -6.04 28.27 -3.62
CA LEU A 5 -5.50 26.93 -3.83
C LEU A 5 -4.61 26.54 -2.66
N LEU A 6 -4.90 25.40 -2.04
CA LEU A 6 -4.10 24.81 -0.98
C LEU A 6 -3.34 23.61 -1.55
N SER A 7 -2.06 23.79 -1.86
CA SER A 7 -1.16 22.76 -2.38
C SER A 7 -0.14 22.33 -1.32
N ILE A 8 -0.65 21.87 -0.17
CA ILE A 8 0.17 21.50 1.01
C ILE A 8 0.82 20.11 0.91
N GLY A 9 0.52 19.36 -0.16
CA GLY A 9 1.15 18.08 -0.46
C GLY A 9 0.58 16.88 0.31
N PHE A 10 1.32 15.78 0.27
CA PHE A 10 0.98 14.51 0.91
C PHE A 10 1.75 14.33 2.22
N VAL A 11 1.02 14.07 3.31
CA VAL A 11 1.61 13.89 4.65
C VAL A 11 1.97 12.42 4.91
N GLY A 12 1.24 11.48 4.32
CA GLY A 12 1.40 10.06 4.57
C GLY A 12 0.11 9.26 4.43
N THR A 13 0.24 7.94 4.59
CA THR A 13 -0.90 7.02 4.72
C THR A 13 -1.69 7.32 6.00
N GLU A 14 -3.00 7.12 5.94
CA GLU A 14 -3.83 7.12 7.14
C GLU A 14 -3.37 6.02 8.10
N THR A 15 -3.32 6.32 9.40
CA THR A 15 -2.76 5.44 10.43
C THR A 15 -3.79 4.52 11.08
N THR A 16 -5.09 4.78 10.90
CA THR A 16 -6.19 4.03 11.52
C THR A 16 -6.12 2.54 11.18
N VAL A 17 -6.01 2.21 9.89
CA VAL A 17 -5.99 0.82 9.41
C VAL A 17 -4.67 0.12 9.78
N PRO A 18 -3.47 0.69 9.50
CA PRO A 18 -2.23 0.04 9.93
C PRO A 18 -2.18 -0.24 11.43
N HIS A 19 -2.63 0.70 12.27
CA HIS A 19 -2.66 0.51 13.72
C HIS A 19 -3.65 -0.59 14.15
N ALA A 20 -4.85 -0.64 13.56
CA ALA A 20 -5.85 -1.64 13.90
C ALA A 20 -5.39 -3.09 13.62
N PHE A 21 -4.47 -3.28 12.67
CA PHE A 21 -3.95 -4.58 12.26
C PHE A 21 -2.47 -4.79 12.63
N ASP A 22 -1.89 -3.95 13.48
CA ASP A 22 -0.46 -4.01 13.88
C ASP A 22 0.51 -4.05 12.68
N ILE A 23 0.18 -3.29 11.63
CA ILE A 23 0.98 -3.19 10.40
C ILE A 23 2.10 -2.17 10.59
N HIS A 24 3.32 -2.58 10.28
CA HIS A 24 4.49 -1.72 10.38
C HIS A 24 4.42 -0.56 9.38
N THR A 25 4.69 0.65 9.87
CA THR A 25 4.80 1.85 9.05
C THR A 25 6.13 2.55 9.27
N GLU A 26 6.75 3.05 8.20
CA GLU A 26 7.97 3.86 8.25
C GLU A 26 7.80 5.11 7.39
N ARG A 27 8.23 6.27 7.90
CA ARG A 27 8.14 7.57 7.19
C ARG A 27 6.72 7.84 6.64
N ASN A 28 5.71 7.54 7.46
CA ASN A 28 4.27 7.64 7.14
C ASN A 28 3.82 6.81 5.93
N LYS A 29 4.43 5.65 5.71
CA LYS A 29 4.05 4.69 4.67
C LYS A 29 3.99 3.29 5.24
N ILE A 30 3.12 2.45 4.70
CA ILE A 30 3.06 1.02 5.01
C ILE A 30 4.32 0.35 4.49
N VAL A 31 5.01 -0.37 5.36
CA VAL A 31 6.16 -1.20 4.98
C VAL A 31 5.63 -2.46 4.32
N ALA A 32 5.93 -2.62 3.04
CA ALA A 32 5.67 -3.85 2.31
C ALA A 32 6.79 -4.11 1.28
N ASN A 33 7.07 -5.38 1.05
CA ASN A 33 8.16 -5.84 0.19
C ASN A 33 7.97 -5.38 -1.27
N ASP A 34 9.06 -4.98 -1.94
CA ASP A 34 9.02 -4.50 -3.34
C ASP A 34 8.79 -5.60 -4.40
N THR A 35 8.88 -6.87 -4.01
CA THR A 35 8.72 -8.03 -4.91
C THR A 35 7.32 -8.64 -4.85
N ASN A 36 6.76 -8.81 -3.65
CA ASN A 36 5.46 -9.46 -3.45
C ASN A 36 4.44 -8.59 -2.71
N TYR A 37 4.80 -7.33 -2.39
CA TYR A 37 3.90 -6.33 -1.80
C TYR A 37 3.27 -6.72 -0.46
N GLN A 38 3.82 -7.72 0.22
CA GLN A 38 3.33 -8.22 1.48
C GLN A 38 3.88 -7.39 2.64
N THR A 39 3.05 -7.14 3.65
CA THR A 39 3.41 -6.47 4.90
C THR A 39 4.04 -7.45 5.91
N ASN A 40 4.24 -7.02 7.16
CA ASN A 40 4.57 -7.92 8.26
C ASN A 40 3.47 -8.97 8.55
N HIS A 41 2.24 -8.75 8.10
CA HIS A 41 1.17 -9.74 8.16
C HIS A 41 1.00 -10.47 6.83
N ALA A 42 1.04 -11.81 6.88
CA ALA A 42 1.05 -12.65 5.68
C ALA A 42 -0.17 -12.48 4.76
N LYS A 43 -1.31 -12.06 5.33
CA LYS A 43 -2.59 -11.88 4.63
C LYS A 43 -2.86 -10.44 4.23
N ILE A 44 -1.94 -9.51 4.48
CA ILE A 44 -2.12 -8.08 4.22
C ILE A 44 -1.02 -7.59 3.29
N PHE A 45 -1.46 -6.92 2.22
CA PHE A 45 -0.63 -6.40 1.14
C PHE A 45 -0.87 -4.89 0.99
N ALA A 46 0.09 -4.16 0.43
CA ALA A 46 -0.04 -2.72 0.21
C ALA A 46 0.49 -2.31 -1.17
N ALA A 47 -0.07 -1.24 -1.73
CA ALA A 47 0.32 -0.66 -3.02
C ALA A 47 0.05 0.84 -3.06
N GLY A 48 0.59 1.50 -4.08
CA GLY A 48 0.33 2.91 -4.38
C GLY A 48 0.89 3.83 -3.30
N ASP A 49 0.30 5.02 -3.16
CA ASP A 49 0.85 6.07 -2.30
C ASP A 49 0.93 5.66 -0.81
N ALA A 50 0.08 4.74 -0.35
CA ALA A 50 0.13 4.20 1.00
C ALA A 50 1.45 3.46 1.30
N ARG A 51 2.07 2.83 0.30
CA ARG A 51 3.34 2.08 0.41
C ARG A 51 4.53 2.84 -0.16
N ARG A 52 4.35 3.37 -1.37
CA ARG A 52 5.38 4.08 -2.16
C ARG A 52 5.59 5.51 -1.68
N GLY A 53 4.53 6.17 -1.21
CA GLY A 53 4.48 7.62 -1.00
C GLY A 53 3.98 8.32 -2.27
N GLN A 54 3.76 9.64 -2.19
CA GLN A 54 3.13 10.40 -3.27
C GLN A 54 3.74 10.07 -4.65
N SER A 55 2.90 9.71 -5.60
CA SER A 55 3.38 9.37 -6.93
C SER A 55 2.36 9.58 -8.04
N LEU A 56 2.65 9.03 -9.22
CA LEU A 56 1.76 9.05 -10.36
C LEU A 56 0.71 7.95 -10.23
N VAL A 57 -0.49 8.22 -10.74
CA VAL A 57 -1.59 7.23 -10.84
C VAL A 57 -1.13 5.94 -11.52
N VAL A 58 -0.28 6.03 -12.54
CA VAL A 58 0.25 4.84 -13.24
C VAL A 58 1.05 3.91 -12.33
N TRP A 59 1.73 4.44 -11.31
CA TRP A 59 2.43 3.62 -10.32
C TRP A 59 1.44 2.87 -9.42
N ALA A 60 0.38 3.54 -8.95
CA ALA A 60 -0.66 2.89 -8.19
C ALA A 60 -1.34 1.76 -8.99
N ILE A 61 -1.59 1.98 -10.29
CA ILE A 61 -2.14 0.94 -11.18
C ILE A 61 -1.17 -0.23 -11.33
N LYS A 62 0.12 0.04 -11.57
CA LYS A 62 1.14 -1.01 -11.70
C LYS A 62 1.23 -1.85 -10.42
N GLU A 63 1.43 -1.21 -9.28
CA GLU A 63 1.57 -1.91 -7.99
C GLU A 63 0.29 -2.65 -7.61
N GLY A 64 -0.89 -2.10 -7.90
CA GLY A 64 -2.17 -2.79 -7.66
C GLY A 64 -2.29 -4.10 -8.44
N ARG A 65 -1.79 -4.14 -9.69
CA ARG A 65 -1.75 -5.38 -10.50
C ARG A 65 -0.76 -6.39 -9.94
N GLU A 66 0.39 -5.94 -9.45
CA GLU A 66 1.41 -6.81 -8.87
C GLU A 66 0.99 -7.36 -7.49
N VAL A 67 0.28 -6.56 -6.68
CA VAL A 67 -0.42 -7.02 -5.46
C VAL A 67 -1.45 -8.09 -5.82
N ALA A 68 -2.31 -7.85 -6.81
CA ALA A 68 -3.33 -8.83 -7.20
C ALA A 68 -2.70 -10.18 -7.60
N HIS A 69 -1.60 -10.15 -8.35
CA HIS A 69 -0.84 -11.35 -8.68
C HIS A 69 -0.24 -12.04 -7.44
N SER A 70 0.30 -11.26 -6.50
CA SER A 70 0.89 -11.79 -5.27
C SER A 70 -0.16 -12.41 -4.34
N VAL A 71 -1.36 -11.81 -4.26
CA VAL A 71 -2.52 -12.35 -3.54
C VAL A 71 -2.99 -13.66 -4.18
N ASP A 72 -3.09 -13.72 -5.50
CA ASP A 72 -3.44 -14.94 -6.24
C ASP A 72 -2.46 -16.08 -5.98
N GLN A 73 -1.15 -15.79 -6.01
CA GLN A 73 -0.11 -16.75 -5.65
C GLN A 73 -0.17 -17.20 -4.20
N TYR A 74 -0.49 -16.28 -3.27
CA TYR A 74 -0.64 -16.60 -1.86
C TYR A 74 -1.81 -17.57 -1.64
N LEU A 75 -2.98 -17.28 -2.22
CA LEU A 75 -4.17 -18.11 -2.07
C LEU A 75 -4.03 -19.46 -2.77
N SER A 76 -3.39 -19.51 -3.95
CA SER A 76 -3.20 -20.77 -4.69
C SER A 76 -2.33 -21.77 -3.94
N LYS A 77 -1.37 -21.31 -3.12
CA LYS A 77 -0.57 -22.19 -2.26
C LYS A 77 -1.37 -22.81 -1.12
N GLU A 78 -2.40 -22.13 -0.61
CA GLU A 78 -3.27 -22.66 0.45
C GLU A 78 -4.26 -23.73 -0.07
N VAL A 79 -4.53 -23.78 -1.38
CA VAL A 79 -5.48 -24.74 -2.00
C VAL A 79 -4.85 -26.12 -2.25
N LEU A 80 -3.52 -26.25 -2.19
CA LEU A 80 -2.83 -27.54 -2.24
C LEU A 80 -2.75 -28.16 -0.84
N VAL A 81 -3.89 -28.59 -0.32
CA VAL A 81 -4.00 -29.47 0.86
C VAL A 81 -4.97 -30.60 0.55
#